data_AF-A0A963TXP6-F1
#
_entry.id   AF-A0A963TXP6-F1
#
_cell.length_a   1.000
_cell.length_b   1.000
_cell.length_c   1.000
_cell.angle_alpha   90.00
_cell.angle_beta   90.00
_cell.angle_gamma   90.00
#
_symmetry.space_group_name_H-M   'P 1'
#
loop_
_entity.id
_entity.type
_entity.pdbx_description
1 polymer ?
#
loop_
_entity_poly.entity_id
_entity_poly.type
_entity_poly.pdbx_seq_one_letter_code
_entity_poly.pdbx_strand_id
1 'polypeptide(L)'
;MAGMEDSGIQADDDLVYRRICALLEPLNHKGAKLTRDVDLVADLEIDSVSVLDIVMDIEDYYDISIPVNTISETKTIGQLVDAIHAIKGQQG
;
A
#
# COMPACT_ATOMS: atom_id res chain seq x y z
N MET A 1 -16.89 22.10 22.94
CA MET A 1 -15.57 21.57 22.55
C MET A 1 -15.86 20.28 21.82
N ALA A 2 -15.96 20.36 20.48
CA ALA A 2 -16.39 19.24 19.63
C ALA A 2 -15.25 18.22 19.51
N GLY A 3 -15.64 16.95 19.35
CA GLY A 3 -14.84 15.76 19.59
C GLY A 3 -13.48 15.71 18.88
N MET A 4 -12.51 15.19 19.63
CA MET A 4 -11.21 14.75 19.15
C MET A 4 -11.20 13.23 19.00
N GLU A 5 -12.30 12.69 18.48
CA GLU A 5 -12.47 11.28 18.18
C GLU A 5 -12.03 11.05 16.73
N ASP A 6 -11.17 10.04 16.55
CA ASP A 6 -10.46 9.65 15.31
C ASP A 6 -9.07 10.28 15.08
N SER A 7 -8.09 9.96 15.95
CA SER A 7 -6.66 10.20 15.66
C SER A 7 -5.86 8.90 15.48
N GLY A 8 -6.54 7.75 15.44
CA GLY A 8 -5.88 6.45 15.26
C GLY A 8 -5.65 6.09 13.80
N ILE A 9 -6.61 6.36 12.91
CA ILE A 9 -6.59 5.87 11.53
C ILE A 9 -5.58 6.64 10.66
N GLN A 10 -5.41 7.95 10.90
CA GLN A 10 -4.50 8.79 10.13
C GLN A 10 -3.03 8.35 10.26
N ALA A 11 -2.59 7.96 11.47
CA ALA A 11 -1.18 7.64 11.73
C ALA A 11 -0.76 6.29 11.10
N ASP A 12 -1.63 5.29 11.12
CA ASP A 12 -1.41 3.99 10.49
C ASP A 12 -1.38 4.11 8.95
N ASP A 13 -2.13 5.05 8.37
CA ASP A 13 -2.17 5.31 6.92
C ASP A 13 -0.83 5.79 6.42
N ASP A 14 -0.25 6.75 7.15
CA ASP A 14 1.08 7.27 6.90
C ASP A 14 2.20 6.23 7.10
N LEU A 15 2.01 5.22 7.96
CA LEU A 15 3.01 4.16 8.16
C LEU A 15 2.98 3.15 7.02
N VAL A 16 1.79 2.68 6.63
CA VAL A 16 1.60 1.73 5.51
C VAL A 16 2.09 2.37 4.21
N TYR A 17 1.67 3.61 3.94
CA TYR A 17 2.09 4.34 2.75
C TYR A 17 3.60 4.55 2.67
N ARG A 18 4.25 4.94 3.79
CA ARG A 18 5.71 5.09 3.82
C ARG A 18 6.43 3.78 3.56
N ARG A 19 5.93 2.66 4.08
CA ARG A 19 6.52 1.35 3.85
C ARG A 19 6.40 0.93 2.39
N ILE A 20 5.23 1.08 1.79
CA ILE A 20 5.02 0.83 0.35
C ILE A 20 5.96 1.71 -0.48
N CYS A 21 6.05 3.00 -0.17
CA CYS A 21 6.99 3.88 -0.87
C CYS A 21 8.44 3.42 -0.75
N ALA A 22 8.88 2.95 0.43
CA ALA A 22 10.23 2.43 0.63
C ALA A 22 10.51 1.16 -0.19
N LEU A 23 9.52 0.29 -0.38
CA LEU A 23 9.62 -0.90 -1.23
C LEU A 23 9.62 -0.54 -2.73
N LEU A 24 8.89 0.52 -3.11
CA LEU A 24 8.83 1.02 -4.47
C LEU A 24 10.03 1.89 -4.86
N GLU A 25 10.68 2.56 -3.91
CA GLU A 25 11.86 3.40 -4.12
C GLU A 25 12.97 2.71 -4.94
N PRO A 26 13.43 1.49 -4.61
CA PRO A 26 14.44 0.80 -5.40
C PRO A 26 13.93 0.36 -6.78
N LEU A 27 12.62 0.18 -6.95
CA LEU A 27 11.98 -0.20 -8.22
C LEU A 27 11.67 1.02 -9.11
N ASN A 28 11.65 2.22 -8.53
CA ASN A 28 11.37 3.47 -9.21
C ASN A 28 12.58 3.96 -10.02
N HIS A 29 12.92 3.21 -11.06
CA HIS A 29 14.03 3.55 -11.96
C HIS A 29 13.79 4.84 -12.75
N LYS A 30 12.54 5.31 -12.81
CA LYS A 30 12.14 6.57 -13.47
C LYS A 30 12.36 7.81 -12.62
N GLY A 31 12.51 7.67 -11.31
CA GLY A 31 12.46 8.81 -10.39
C GLY A 31 11.10 9.51 -10.40
N ALA A 32 10.03 8.76 -10.68
CA ALA A 32 8.66 9.28 -10.61
C ALA A 32 8.30 9.64 -9.18
N LYS A 33 7.40 10.61 -9.00
CA LYS A 33 6.98 11.03 -7.66
C LYS A 33 5.96 10.01 -7.14
N LEU A 34 6.38 9.16 -6.20
CA LEU A 34 5.51 8.18 -5.53
C LEU A 34 4.36 8.91 -4.82
N THR A 35 3.18 8.95 -5.44
CA THR A 35 1.96 9.52 -4.88
C THR A 35 0.84 8.48 -4.91
N ARG A 36 -0.25 8.69 -4.19
CA ARG A 36 -1.38 7.74 -4.11
C ARG A 36 -2.01 7.44 -5.48
N ASP A 37 -1.87 8.35 -6.43
CA ASP A 37 -2.41 8.24 -7.79
C ASP A 37 -1.47 7.49 -8.76
N VAL A 38 -0.22 7.24 -8.36
CA VAL A 38 0.77 6.52 -9.19
C VAL A 38 0.34 5.09 -9.40
N ASP A 39 0.28 4.70 -10.66
CA ASP A 39 0.05 3.33 -11.09
C ASP A 39 1.35 2.52 -11.06
N LEU A 40 1.33 1.40 -10.33
CA LEU A 40 2.50 0.55 -10.12
C LEU A 40 3.03 -0.01 -11.45
N VAL A 41 2.13 -0.36 -12.37
CA VAL A 41 2.51 -1.01 -13.63
C VAL A 41 2.62 0.01 -14.76
N ALA A 42 1.68 0.95 -14.87
CA ALA A 42 1.67 1.90 -15.98
C ALA A 42 2.63 3.08 -15.78
N ASP A 43 2.79 3.58 -14.55
CA ASP A 43 3.62 4.75 -14.27
C ASP A 43 5.05 4.32 -13.88
N LEU A 44 5.16 3.39 -12.92
CA LEU A 44 6.44 2.88 -12.44
C LEU A 44 7.02 1.74 -13.29
N GLU A 45 6.26 1.17 -14.23
CA GLU A 45 6.69 0.02 -15.06
C GLU A 45 7.15 -1.18 -14.23
N ILE A 46 6.50 -1.42 -13.09
CA ILE A 46 6.79 -2.55 -12.22
C ILE A 46 6.12 -3.79 -12.79
N ASP A 47 6.91 -4.86 -12.94
CA ASP A 47 6.43 -6.18 -13.33
C ASP A 47 5.49 -6.78 -12.28
N SER A 48 4.51 -7.57 -12.72
CA SER A 48 3.56 -8.23 -11.82
C SER A 48 4.24 -9.13 -10.77
N VAL A 49 5.41 -9.70 -11.09
CA VAL A 49 6.22 -10.47 -10.13
C VAL A 49 6.71 -9.58 -8.99
N SER A 50 7.19 -8.38 -9.30
CA SER A 50 7.63 -7.40 -8.30
C SER A 50 6.46 -6.87 -7.48
N VAL A 51 5.28 -6.71 -8.08
CA VAL A 51 4.05 -6.39 -7.31
C VAL A 51 3.74 -7.48 -6.29
N LEU A 52 3.81 -8.76 -6.69
CA LEU A 52 3.62 -9.88 -5.76
C LEU A 52 4.68 -9.89 -4.65
N ASP A 53 5.94 -9.59 -4.96
CA ASP A 53 7.03 -9.52 -3.97
C ASP A 53 6.78 -8.43 -2.91
N ILE A 54 6.34 -7.24 -3.34
CA ILE A 54 5.95 -6.14 -2.44
C ILE A 54 4.79 -6.56 -1.54
N VAL A 55 3.77 -7.20 -2.12
CA VAL A 55 2.61 -7.66 -1.36
C VAL A 55 3.03 -8.70 -0.31
N MET A 56 3.88 -9.65 -0.68
CA MET A 56 4.40 -10.66 0.26
C MET A 56 5.20 -10.04 1.42
N ASP A 57 6.05 -9.03 1.15
CA ASP A 57 6.81 -8.32 2.21
C ASP A 57 5.87 -7.58 3.17
N ILE A 58 4.77 -7.03 2.65
CA ILE A 58 3.74 -6.35 3.44
C ILE A 58 2.92 -7.35 4.26
N GLU A 59 2.50 -8.46 3.66
CA GLU A 59 1.76 -9.53 4.34
C GLU A 59 2.54 -10.04 5.57
N ASP A 60 3.83 -10.34 5.41
CA ASP A 60 4.70 -10.78 6.51
C ASP A 60 4.89 -9.68 7.57
N TYR A 61 5.11 -8.43 7.14
CA TYR A 61 5.37 -7.33 8.06
C TYR A 61 4.16 -6.97 8.94
N TYR A 62 2.96 -7.01 8.38
CA TYR A 62 1.73 -6.68 9.11
C TYR A 62 0.99 -7.90 9.66
N ASP A 63 1.51 -9.12 9.44
CA ASP A 63 0.85 -10.39 9.78
C ASP A 63 -0.57 -10.49 9.19
N ILE A 64 -0.74 -10.04 7.94
CA ILE A 64 -2.02 -10.04 7.21
C ILE A 64 -1.96 -10.97 5.99
N SER A 65 -3.12 -11.29 5.44
CA SER A 65 -3.22 -11.99 4.16
C SER A 65 -4.08 -11.18 3.19
N ILE A 66 -3.49 -10.83 2.05
CA ILE A 66 -4.09 -10.03 1.00
C ILE A 66 -4.51 -10.99 -0.12
N PRO A 67 -5.82 -11.14 -0.39
CA PRO A 67 -6.27 -12.05 -1.42
C PRO A 67 -5.85 -11.57 -2.81
N VAL A 68 -5.53 -12.51 -3.70
CA VAL A 68 -5.11 -12.23 -5.08
C VAL A 68 -6.10 -11.36 -5.87
N ASN A 69 -7.40 -11.43 -5.53
CA ASN A 69 -8.41 -10.57 -6.12
C ASN A 69 -8.11 -9.10 -5.82
N THR A 70 -7.80 -8.77 -4.56
CA THR A 70 -7.42 -7.43 -4.12
C THR A 70 -6.13 -6.97 -4.80
N ILE A 71 -5.13 -7.84 -4.94
CA ILE A 71 -3.90 -7.52 -5.68
C ILE A 71 -4.22 -7.17 -7.14
N SER A 72 -5.11 -7.93 -7.78
CA SER A 72 -5.51 -7.71 -9.18
C SER A 72 -6.34 -6.45 -9.38
N GLU A 73 -7.11 -6.05 -8.37
CA GLU A 73 -7.87 -4.80 -8.34
C GLU A 73 -6.99 -3.59 -8.03
N THR A 74 -5.91 -3.81 -7.27
CA THR A 74 -4.97 -2.78 -6.86
C THR A 74 -4.05 -2.41 -8.01
N LYS A 75 -4.21 -1.19 -8.52
CA LYS A 75 -3.34 -0.65 -9.57
C LYS A 75 -2.45 0.47 -9.09
N THR A 76 -2.93 1.22 -8.10
CA THR A 76 -2.24 2.41 -7.59
C THR A 76 -1.76 2.23 -6.17
N ILE A 77 -0.76 3.03 -5.77
CA ILE A 77 -0.24 3.03 -4.40
C ILE A 77 -1.36 3.28 -3.39
N GLY A 78 -2.28 4.20 -3.68
CA GLY A 78 -3.41 4.50 -2.80
C GLY A 78 -4.33 3.31 -2.59
N GLN A 79 -4.65 2.55 -3.64
CA GLN A 79 -5.49 1.36 -3.53
C GLN A 79 -4.82 0.27 -2.68
N LEU A 80 -3.50 0.12 -2.77
CA LEU A 80 -2.76 -0.85 -1.96
C LEU A 80 -2.83 -0.49 -0.47
N VAL A 81 -2.62 0.79 -0.14
CA VAL A 81 -2.72 1.29 1.24
C VAL A 81 -4.13 1.05 1.78
N ASP A 82 -5.15 1.45 1.02
CA ASP A 82 -6.55 1.35 1.42
C ASP A 82 -6.98 -0.11 1.63
N ALA A 83 -6.52 -1.02 0.75
CA ALA A 83 -6.73 -2.46 0.89
C ALA A 83 -6.13 -3.02 2.19
N ILE A 84 -4.88 -2.67 2.50
CA ILE A 84 -4.22 -3.11 3.74
C ILE A 84 -4.96 -2.58 4.97
N HIS A 85 -5.41 -1.33 4.91
CA HIS A 85 -6.18 -0.68 5.97
C HIS A 85 -7.52 -1.35 6.20
N ALA A 86 -8.25 -1.64 5.13
CA ALA A 86 -9.51 -2.35 5.19
C ALA A 86 -9.34 -3.74 5.84
N ILE A 87 -8.27 -4.47 5.49
CA ILE A 87 -7.97 -5.79 6.05
C ILE A 87 -7.59 -5.68 7.53
N LYS A 88 -6.68 -4.76 7.90
CA LYS A 88 -6.29 -4.52 9.31
C LYS A 88 -7.49 -4.10 10.17
N GLY A 89 -8.38 -3.26 9.64
CA GLY A 89 -9.59 -2.82 10.32
C GLY A 89 -10.65 -3.92 10.49
N GLN A 90 -10.66 -4.94 9.63
CA GLN A 90 -11.57 -6.09 9.74
C GLN A 90 -11.05 -7.19 10.69
N GLN A 91 -9.76 -7.17 11.02
CA GLN A 91 -9.12 -8.15 11.92
C GLN A 91 -9.03 -7.67 13.39
N GLY A 92 -9.65 -6.53 13.71
CA GLY A 92 -9.74 -5.95 15.06
C GLY A 92 -11.08 -6.18 15.74
#